data_AF-A0A328PD10-F1
#
_entry.id   AF-A0A328PD10-F1
#
_cell.length_a   1.000
_cell.length_b   1.000
_cell.length_c   1.000
_cell.angle_alpha   90.00
_cell.angle_beta   90.00
_cell.angle_gamma   90.00
#
_symmetry.space_group_name_H-M   'P 1'
#
loop_
_entity.id
_entity.type
_entity.pdbx_description
1 polymer ?
#
loop_
_entity_poly.entity_id
_entity_poly.type
_entity_poly.pdbx_seq_one_letter_code
_entity_poly.pdbx_strand_id
1 'polypeptide(L)'
;MNSKLASASARLLAEQALSRAAGAPLLGGNAIELLIDAAAHYDAWLTAIQAARHRVLLENYIIRDDEVGRAFRDALVECAKRGVQVAVVYDWLGCKGQSRDRFWRRLRAAGGEVRAFNPPQLGQPFGWISRDHRKLLVVDGEIGFLSGVCISQKWLGDPGRGVEPWRDTGVSLRGPAVAELEHAFAESWAIIGAPLPPFPESAAAQDPAGPVALRVIATQPSTAGMYRLDQLIAAMARRTLWLTDAYFIGIAPYVQALTSAARDGVDVRLLVPGSSDIPLVAGMSRSGYRPLLKAGIRVFEWNGSMLHAKTAVADNLWARVGSSNLNIASWLSNREIDVAVEDTGFAKQLAEQYERDLEHATEIVLAPRRWRRHTEHVRSKDRQPQARYRHVGGSSGRAAAGALRIANTVGAALTDRRVLGDTATGPLVLGTLALTLLAALGFFWPAVIGWPLGAIAAWLALNFGVRTWRLRRRLREAAAESDDTPP
;
A
#
# COMPACT_ATOMS: atom_id res chain seq x y z
N MET A 1 9.33 -20.90 40.44
CA MET A 1 9.15 -19.63 39.70
C MET A 1 7.78 -19.65 39.04
N ASN A 2 6.91 -18.72 39.41
CA ASN A 2 5.46 -18.77 39.20
C ASN A 2 5.09 -18.64 37.71
N SER A 3 4.33 -19.57 37.12
CA SER A 3 3.99 -19.56 35.68
C SER A 3 3.27 -18.28 35.24
N LYS A 4 2.51 -17.64 36.14
CA LYS A 4 1.90 -16.32 35.93
C LYS A 4 2.92 -15.19 35.80
N LEU A 5 4.01 -15.22 36.58
CA LEU A 5 5.09 -14.24 36.48
C LEU A 5 5.89 -14.43 35.18
N ALA A 6 6.17 -15.67 34.79
CA ALA A 6 6.81 -15.97 33.51
C ALA A 6 5.94 -15.55 32.31
N SER A 7 4.61 -15.75 32.41
CA SER A 7 3.64 -15.28 31.42
C SER A 7 3.54 -13.76 31.34
N ALA A 8 3.59 -13.05 32.48
CA ALA A 8 3.59 -11.59 32.52
C ALA A 8 4.85 -10.99 31.90
N SER A 9 6.04 -11.53 32.23
CA SER A 9 7.29 -11.10 31.62
C SER A 9 7.33 -11.37 30.11
N ALA A 10 6.84 -12.53 29.66
CA ALA A 10 6.75 -12.85 28.23
C ALA A 10 5.80 -11.89 27.48
N ARG A 11 4.64 -11.56 28.08
CA ARG A 11 3.70 -10.59 27.51
C ARG A 11 4.32 -9.21 27.38
N LEU A 12 5.03 -8.74 28.41
CA LEU A 12 5.65 -7.42 28.41
C LEU A 12 6.80 -7.34 27.37
N LEU A 13 7.58 -8.41 27.23
CA LEU A 13 8.60 -8.51 26.17
C LEU A 13 7.97 -8.51 24.77
N ALA A 14 6.88 -9.26 24.57
CA ALA A 14 6.16 -9.30 23.29
C ALA A 14 5.57 -7.94 22.93
N GLU A 15 4.90 -7.29 23.89
CA GLU A 15 4.34 -5.95 23.73
C GLU A 15 5.42 -4.94 23.37
N GLN A 16 6.56 -4.96 24.06
CA GLN A 16 7.69 -4.08 23.79
C GLN A 16 8.29 -4.34 22.40
N ALA A 17 8.42 -5.61 21.99
CA ALA A 17 8.92 -5.99 20.68
C ALA A 17 7.98 -5.53 19.56
N LEU A 18 6.68 -5.75 19.72
CA LEU A 18 5.65 -5.30 18.79
C LEU A 18 5.64 -3.78 18.65
N SER A 19 5.66 -3.05 19.77
CA SER A 19 5.65 -1.58 19.74
C SER A 19 6.92 -1.01 19.09
N ARG A 20 8.11 -1.59 19.35
CA ARG A 20 9.36 -1.18 18.68
C ARG A 20 9.39 -1.54 17.20
N ALA A 21 8.84 -2.69 16.83
CA ALA A 21 8.76 -3.14 15.45
C ALA A 21 7.83 -2.24 14.64
N ALA A 22 6.64 -1.95 15.17
CA ALA A 22 5.67 -1.04 14.57
C ALA A 22 6.18 0.41 14.53
N GLY A 23 6.94 0.83 15.55
CA GLY A 23 7.23 2.24 15.81
C GLY A 23 6.02 2.97 16.38
N ALA A 24 5.10 2.26 17.05
CA ALA A 24 3.85 2.79 17.58
C ALA A 24 3.51 2.10 18.92
N PRO A 25 3.01 2.83 19.93
CA PRO A 25 2.59 2.25 21.21
C PRO A 25 1.27 1.47 21.07
N LEU A 26 1.03 0.53 22.00
CA LEU A 26 -0.28 -0.09 22.16
C LEU A 26 -1.20 0.86 22.93
N LEU A 27 -2.28 1.28 22.31
CA LEU A 27 -3.28 2.17 22.90
C LEU A 27 -4.49 1.35 23.31
N GLY A 28 -4.84 1.35 24.61
CA GLY A 28 -6.11 0.82 25.10
C GLY A 28 -7.22 1.87 25.02
N GLY A 29 -8.46 1.48 25.37
CA GLY A 29 -9.57 2.43 25.51
C GLY A 29 -10.29 2.78 24.20
N ASN A 30 -10.11 2.00 23.13
CA ASN A 30 -10.67 2.32 21.82
C ASN A 30 -11.98 1.58 21.53
N ALA A 31 -12.81 2.17 20.69
CA ALA A 31 -13.86 1.48 19.96
C ALA A 31 -13.50 1.44 18.47
N ILE A 32 -13.73 0.29 17.84
CA ILE A 32 -13.43 0.05 16.44
C ILE A 32 -14.61 -0.65 15.78
N GLU A 33 -14.95 -0.25 14.56
CA GLU A 33 -15.98 -0.89 13.74
C GLU A 33 -15.41 -1.22 12.36
N LEU A 34 -15.71 -2.41 11.85
CA LEU A 34 -15.29 -2.85 10.53
C LEU A 34 -16.23 -2.28 9.45
N LEU A 35 -15.66 -1.63 8.44
CA LEU A 35 -16.39 -1.11 7.28
C LEU A 35 -16.01 -1.93 6.04
N ILE A 36 -17.03 -2.41 5.34
CA ILE A 36 -16.90 -3.27 4.16
C ILE A 36 -17.38 -2.53 2.92
N ASP A 37 -16.50 -2.39 1.95
CA ASP A 37 -16.72 -1.79 0.63
C ASP A 37 -17.09 -0.32 0.66
N ALA A 38 -17.02 0.32 -0.51
CA ALA A 38 -17.07 1.78 -0.56
C ALA A 38 -18.42 2.38 -0.18
N ALA A 39 -19.54 1.68 -0.37
CA ALA A 39 -20.85 2.20 0.04
C ALA A 39 -20.90 2.49 1.54
N ALA A 40 -20.53 1.51 2.38
CA ALA A 40 -20.49 1.68 3.83
C ALA A 40 -19.51 2.78 4.26
N HIS A 41 -18.35 2.88 3.61
CA HIS A 41 -17.37 3.93 3.89
C HIS A 41 -17.91 5.31 3.53
N TYR A 42 -18.45 5.48 2.32
CA TYR A 42 -18.93 6.77 1.85
C TYR A 42 -20.09 7.29 2.69
N ASP A 43 -21.03 6.41 3.06
CA ASP A 43 -22.14 6.77 3.93
C ASP A 43 -21.65 7.23 5.30
N ALA A 44 -20.73 6.47 5.92
CA ALA A 44 -20.16 6.83 7.22
C ALA A 44 -19.34 8.12 7.16
N TRP A 45 -18.50 8.29 6.13
CA TRP A 45 -17.64 9.46 5.97
C TRP A 45 -18.44 10.73 5.69
N LEU A 46 -19.42 10.66 4.77
CA LEU A 46 -20.27 11.82 4.47
C LEU A 46 -21.12 12.20 5.67
N THR A 47 -21.66 11.23 6.41
CA THR A 47 -22.40 11.48 7.65
C THR A 47 -21.52 12.19 8.68
N ALA A 48 -20.30 11.70 8.90
CA ALA A 48 -19.36 12.32 9.84
C ALA A 48 -18.98 13.75 9.40
N ILE A 49 -18.67 13.96 8.11
CA ILE A 49 -18.37 15.29 7.56
C ILE A 49 -19.56 16.24 7.77
N GLN A 50 -20.78 15.81 7.46
CA GLN A 50 -21.98 16.63 7.63
C GLN A 50 -22.24 17.01 9.10
N ALA A 51 -21.90 16.12 10.03
CA ALA A 51 -22.04 16.35 11.47
C ALA A 51 -20.92 17.21 12.09
N ALA A 52 -19.83 17.48 11.35
CA ALA A 52 -18.65 18.16 11.85
C ALA A 52 -18.95 19.57 12.39
N ARG A 53 -18.31 19.90 13.52
CA ARG A 53 -18.49 21.15 14.29
C ARG A 53 -17.24 22.01 14.37
N HIS A 54 -16.06 21.39 14.41
CA HIS A 54 -14.79 22.06 14.67
C HIS A 54 -13.81 21.89 13.52
N ARG A 55 -13.56 20.66 13.08
CA ARG A 55 -12.60 20.39 12.01
C ARG A 55 -12.88 19.11 11.23
N VAL A 56 -12.47 19.11 9.97
CA VAL A 56 -12.42 17.95 9.08
C VAL A 56 -11.04 17.86 8.44
N LEU A 57 -10.33 16.77 8.71
CA LEU A 57 -9.01 16.48 8.18
C LEU A 57 -9.14 15.28 7.22
N LEU A 58 -8.95 15.49 5.93
CA LEU A 58 -9.10 14.45 4.91
C LEU A 58 -7.80 14.25 4.13
N GLU A 59 -7.25 13.04 4.15
CA GLU A 59 -6.08 12.63 3.38
C GLU A 59 -6.48 11.43 2.50
N ASN A 60 -6.31 11.52 1.18
CA ASN A 60 -6.63 10.40 0.29
C ASN A 60 -5.76 10.38 -0.98
N TYR A 61 -5.24 9.20 -1.32
CA TYR A 61 -4.45 8.98 -2.53
C TYR A 61 -5.21 9.31 -3.82
N ILE A 62 -6.48 8.92 -3.93
CA ILE A 62 -7.29 9.19 -5.13
C ILE A 62 -8.58 9.88 -4.72
N ILE A 63 -8.75 11.09 -5.27
CA ILE A 63 -10.01 11.81 -5.29
C ILE A 63 -10.29 12.12 -6.76
N ARG A 64 -11.36 11.56 -7.32
CA ARG A 64 -11.73 11.77 -8.73
C ARG A 64 -12.72 12.92 -8.89
N ASP A 65 -12.70 13.59 -10.04
CA ASP A 65 -13.78 14.53 -10.41
C ASP A 65 -14.95 13.74 -11.05
N ASP A 66 -15.50 12.81 -10.27
CA ASP A 66 -16.72 12.06 -10.58
C ASP A 66 -17.85 12.43 -9.61
N GLU A 67 -18.99 11.75 -9.68
CA GLU A 67 -20.14 12.05 -8.84
C GLU A 67 -19.82 11.91 -7.36
N VAL A 68 -19.12 10.83 -6.99
CA VAL A 68 -18.66 10.57 -5.61
C VAL A 68 -17.72 11.68 -5.15
N GLY A 69 -16.67 11.99 -5.91
CA GLY A 69 -15.72 13.03 -5.48
C GLY A 69 -16.37 14.42 -5.39
N ARG A 70 -17.32 14.75 -6.28
CA ARG A 70 -18.08 16.00 -6.17
C ARG A 70 -18.98 16.03 -4.93
N ALA A 71 -19.61 14.91 -4.56
CA ALA A 71 -20.40 14.82 -3.33
C ALA A 71 -19.53 15.09 -2.08
N PHE A 72 -18.35 14.47 -2.00
CA PHE A 72 -17.39 14.73 -0.92
C PHE A 72 -16.94 16.20 -0.90
N ARG A 73 -16.55 16.75 -2.06
CA ARG A 73 -16.17 18.16 -2.17
C ARG A 73 -17.30 19.07 -1.68
N ASP A 74 -18.52 18.84 -2.12
CA ASP A 74 -19.65 19.70 -1.80
C ASP A 74 -20.01 19.60 -0.31
N ALA A 75 -19.93 18.42 0.31
CA ALA A 75 -20.07 18.26 1.76
C ALA A 75 -18.99 19.05 2.53
N LEU A 76 -17.73 18.98 2.10
CA LEU A 76 -16.62 19.75 2.68
C LEU A 76 -16.81 21.26 2.50
N VAL A 77 -17.33 21.71 1.35
CA VAL A 77 -17.68 23.12 1.09
C VAL A 77 -18.72 23.61 2.09
N GLU A 78 -19.78 22.83 2.32
CA GLU A 78 -20.82 23.20 3.29
C GLU A 78 -20.28 23.23 4.72
N CYS A 79 -19.32 22.37 5.08
CA CYS A 79 -18.64 22.45 6.37
C CYS A 79 -17.84 23.74 6.52
N ALA A 80 -17.02 24.07 5.52
CA ALA A 80 -16.22 25.28 5.52
C ALA A 80 -17.08 26.55 5.63
N LYS A 81 -18.23 26.59 4.93
CA LYS A 81 -19.21 27.69 5.05
C LYS A 81 -19.81 27.84 6.45
N ARG A 82 -19.94 26.75 7.22
CA ARG A 82 -20.38 26.79 8.63
C ARG A 82 -19.27 27.24 9.59
N GLY A 83 -18.06 27.53 9.09
CA GLY A 83 -16.91 27.91 9.91
C GLY A 83 -16.11 26.72 10.47
N VAL A 84 -16.39 25.50 10.01
CA VAL A 84 -15.60 24.31 10.36
C VAL A 84 -14.25 24.40 9.65
N GLN A 85 -13.14 24.15 10.35
CA GLN A 85 -11.82 24.09 9.73
C GLN A 85 -11.72 22.87 8.82
N VAL A 86 -11.56 23.07 7.52
CA VAL A 86 -11.43 21.96 6.56
C VAL A 86 -10.03 21.95 5.96
N ALA A 87 -9.30 20.84 6.15
CA ALA A 87 -7.97 20.63 5.60
C ALA A 87 -7.96 19.34 4.77
N VAL A 88 -7.55 19.44 3.50
CA VAL A 88 -7.51 18.31 2.56
C VAL A 88 -6.10 18.11 2.01
N VAL A 89 -5.60 16.89 2.12
CA VAL A 89 -4.39 16.41 1.43
C VAL A 89 -4.82 15.42 0.35
N TYR A 90 -4.35 15.64 -0.87
CA TYR A 90 -4.51 14.66 -1.94
C TYR A 90 -3.19 14.39 -2.64
N ASP A 91 -3.02 13.16 -3.11
CA ASP A 91 -1.81 12.77 -3.81
C ASP A 91 -1.78 13.29 -5.26
N TRP A 92 -0.73 14.04 -5.64
CA TRP A 92 -0.60 14.56 -7.01
C TRP A 92 -0.62 13.47 -8.09
N LEU A 93 0.02 12.32 -7.85
CA LEU A 93 0.10 11.25 -8.85
C LEU A 93 -1.23 10.50 -8.94
N GLY A 94 -1.84 10.15 -7.80
CA GLY A 94 -3.14 9.49 -7.75
C GLY A 94 -4.25 10.33 -8.39
N CYS A 95 -4.20 11.65 -8.19
CA CYS A 95 -5.14 12.61 -8.76
C CYS A 95 -4.70 13.23 -10.10
N LYS A 96 -3.61 12.75 -10.71
CA LYS A 96 -3.05 13.34 -11.95
C LYS A 96 -4.12 13.44 -13.04
N GLY A 97 -4.34 14.66 -13.52
CA GLY A 97 -5.30 14.93 -14.59
C GLY A 97 -6.76 15.06 -14.15
N GLN A 98 -7.09 14.74 -12.89
CA GLN A 98 -8.45 14.82 -12.36
C GLN A 98 -8.61 16.04 -11.44
N SER A 99 -8.71 15.86 -10.11
CA SER A 99 -9.00 16.90 -9.10
C SER A 99 -7.93 17.99 -8.97
N ARG A 100 -7.81 18.81 -10.03
CA ARG A 100 -6.94 19.98 -10.18
C ARG A 100 -7.57 21.21 -9.52
N ASP A 101 -6.96 22.38 -9.68
CA ASP A 101 -7.42 23.61 -9.03
C ASP A 101 -8.88 23.98 -9.28
N ARG A 102 -9.44 23.67 -10.46
CA ARG A 102 -10.85 23.91 -10.75
C ARG A 102 -11.77 23.13 -9.81
N PHE A 103 -11.42 21.87 -9.51
CA PHE A 103 -12.20 21.01 -8.65
C PHE A 103 -12.25 21.57 -7.22
N TRP A 104 -11.12 22.03 -6.70
CA TRP A 104 -11.00 22.55 -5.33
C TRP A 104 -11.39 24.02 -5.14
N ARG A 105 -11.64 24.76 -6.23
CA ARG A 105 -11.93 26.21 -6.19
C ARG A 105 -13.06 26.56 -5.24
N ARG A 106 -14.15 25.77 -5.24
CA ARG A 106 -15.31 26.01 -4.37
C ARG A 106 -14.96 25.84 -2.89
N LEU A 107 -14.16 24.84 -2.56
CA LEU A 107 -13.73 24.59 -1.18
C LEU A 107 -12.82 25.71 -0.69
N ARG A 108 -11.84 26.12 -1.51
CA ARG A 108 -10.94 27.23 -1.19
C ARG A 108 -11.70 28.56 -1.02
N ALA A 109 -12.68 28.82 -1.87
CA ALA A 109 -13.52 30.01 -1.75
C ALA A 109 -14.40 30.02 -0.49
N ALA A 110 -14.75 28.83 0.04
CA ALA A 110 -15.49 28.68 1.29
C ALA A 110 -14.57 28.72 2.54
N GLY A 111 -13.27 28.91 2.38
CA GLY A 111 -12.29 28.94 3.48
C GLY A 111 -11.59 27.61 3.78
N GLY A 112 -11.88 26.54 3.03
CA GLY A 112 -11.19 25.26 3.19
C GLY A 112 -9.79 25.28 2.56
N GLU A 113 -8.85 24.58 3.18
CA GLU A 113 -7.47 24.49 2.71
C GLU A 113 -7.21 23.15 2.01
N VAL A 114 -6.52 23.19 0.87
CA VAL A 114 -6.22 21.99 0.08
C VAL A 114 -4.78 21.99 -0.39
N ARG A 115 -4.04 20.92 -0.11
CA ARG A 115 -2.65 20.75 -0.51
C ARG A 115 -2.45 19.46 -1.33
N ALA A 116 -1.62 19.58 -2.36
CA ALA A 116 -1.22 18.44 -3.18
C ALA A 116 0.09 17.85 -2.64
N PHE A 117 0.09 16.56 -2.33
CA PHE A 117 1.28 15.87 -1.89
C PHE A 117 2.23 15.58 -3.06
N ASN A 118 3.50 15.93 -2.90
CA ASN A 118 4.61 15.69 -3.83
C ASN A 118 4.33 15.86 -5.34
N PRO A 119 3.84 17.03 -5.80
CA PRO A 119 3.91 17.35 -7.22
C PRO A 119 5.38 17.49 -7.67
N PRO A 120 5.73 17.23 -8.94
CA PRO A 120 7.08 17.46 -9.46
C PRO A 120 7.51 18.91 -9.25
N GLN A 121 8.66 19.11 -8.62
CA GLN A 121 9.21 20.42 -8.30
C GLN A 121 10.69 20.50 -8.69
N LEU A 122 11.08 21.62 -9.32
CA LEU A 122 12.49 21.92 -9.53
C LEU A 122 13.19 22.08 -8.17
N GLY A 123 14.38 21.48 -8.07
CA GLY A 123 15.13 21.35 -6.81
C GLY A 123 14.93 20.02 -6.09
N GLN A 124 14.03 19.15 -6.56
CA GLN A 124 13.69 17.87 -5.95
C GLN A 124 13.66 16.75 -6.99
N PRO A 125 14.83 16.22 -7.42
CA PRO A 125 14.92 15.36 -8.59
C PRO A 125 14.14 14.04 -8.44
N PHE A 126 14.00 13.57 -7.19
CA PHE A 126 13.30 12.34 -6.81
C PHE A 126 12.12 12.58 -5.87
N GLY A 127 11.75 13.85 -5.62
CA GLY A 127 10.71 14.19 -4.63
C GLY A 127 9.33 13.63 -4.97
N TRP A 128 9.09 13.31 -6.24
CA TRP A 128 7.82 12.77 -6.72
C TRP A 128 7.67 11.24 -6.55
N ILE A 129 8.75 10.53 -6.17
CA ILE A 129 8.76 9.07 -6.04
C ILE A 129 7.97 8.61 -4.81
N SER A 130 8.22 9.24 -3.65
CA SER A 130 7.45 8.97 -2.44
C SER A 130 6.04 9.53 -2.61
N ARG A 131 5.03 8.67 -2.41
CA ARG A 131 3.62 9.05 -2.49
C ARG A 131 2.97 9.04 -1.12
N ASP A 132 1.94 9.87 -0.97
CA ASP A 132 1.02 9.74 0.14
C ASP A 132 -0.05 8.75 -0.27
N HIS A 133 0.01 7.55 0.29
CA HIS A 133 -0.93 6.48 -0.01
C HIS A 133 -1.90 6.23 1.15
N ARG A 134 -2.00 7.16 2.10
CA ARG A 134 -2.99 7.09 3.18
C ARG A 134 -4.40 7.33 2.66
N LYS A 135 -5.38 6.74 3.33
CA LYS A 135 -6.80 7.09 3.21
C LYS A 135 -7.33 7.26 4.62
N LEU A 136 -7.37 8.50 5.04
CA LEU A 136 -7.59 8.93 6.40
C LEU A 136 -8.63 10.05 6.42
N LEU A 137 -9.60 9.96 7.32
CA LEU A 137 -10.53 11.03 7.64
C LEU A 137 -10.60 11.16 9.15
N VAL A 138 -10.40 12.37 9.67
CA VAL A 138 -10.67 12.69 11.08
C VAL A 138 -11.67 13.82 11.15
N VAL A 139 -12.67 13.67 12.02
CA VAL A 139 -13.69 14.68 12.27
C VAL A 139 -13.68 15.04 13.76
N ASP A 140 -13.51 16.33 14.03
CA ASP A 140 -13.55 16.97 15.35
C ASP A 140 -12.57 16.41 16.40
N GLY A 141 -11.64 15.54 16.01
CA GLY A 141 -10.82 14.77 16.94
C GLY A 141 -11.62 13.74 17.74
N GLU A 142 -12.85 13.42 17.32
CA GLU A 142 -13.75 12.49 18.03
C GLU A 142 -13.91 11.15 17.31
N ILE A 143 -13.90 11.18 15.97
CA ILE A 143 -14.04 10.00 15.12
C ILE A 143 -13.02 10.03 14.00
N GLY A 144 -12.34 8.90 13.82
CA GLY A 144 -11.38 8.68 12.76
C GLY A 144 -11.80 7.52 11.86
N PHE A 145 -11.38 7.58 10.60
CA PHE A 145 -11.56 6.51 9.64
C PHE A 145 -10.25 6.22 8.93
N LEU A 146 -9.98 4.94 8.73
CA LEU A 146 -8.79 4.45 8.05
C LEU A 146 -9.19 3.32 7.12
N SER A 147 -8.75 3.35 5.86
CA SER A 147 -9.25 2.41 4.84
C SER A 147 -8.27 2.13 3.71
N GLY A 148 -8.56 1.11 2.90
CA GLY A 148 -8.03 0.95 1.55
C GLY A 148 -8.80 1.75 0.49
N VAL A 149 -10.00 2.23 0.81
CA VAL A 149 -10.95 2.88 -0.13
C VAL A 149 -10.50 4.27 -0.55
N CYS A 150 -10.46 4.50 -1.86
CA CYS A 150 -10.27 5.82 -2.44
C CYS A 150 -11.60 6.47 -2.82
N ILE A 151 -11.63 7.80 -2.94
CA ILE A 151 -12.84 8.55 -3.32
C ILE A 151 -13.01 8.53 -4.84
N SER A 152 -13.78 7.56 -5.32
CA SER A 152 -14.18 7.44 -6.72
C SER A 152 -15.40 6.55 -6.92
N GLN A 153 -16.19 6.85 -7.94
CA GLN A 153 -17.26 5.99 -8.45
C GLN A 153 -16.78 4.59 -8.85
N LYS A 154 -15.49 4.44 -9.21
CA LYS A 154 -14.90 3.14 -9.59
C LYS A 154 -15.08 2.06 -8.50
N TRP A 155 -15.05 2.45 -7.22
CA TRP A 155 -15.23 1.50 -6.12
C TRP A 155 -16.68 1.02 -5.97
N LEU A 156 -17.66 1.78 -6.46
CA LEU A 156 -19.08 1.40 -6.45
C LEU A 156 -19.46 0.50 -7.63
N GLY A 157 -18.54 0.27 -8.56
CA GLY A 157 -18.82 -0.46 -9.80
C GLY A 157 -19.66 0.35 -10.79
N ASP A 158 -20.18 -0.33 -11.80
CA ASP A 158 -21.10 0.21 -12.80
C ASP A 158 -22.09 -0.89 -13.20
N PRO A 159 -23.28 -0.94 -12.55
CA PRO A 159 -24.30 -1.92 -12.86
C PRO A 159 -24.77 -1.87 -14.32
N GLY A 160 -24.79 -0.67 -14.93
CA GLY A 160 -25.18 -0.48 -16.33
C GLY A 160 -24.19 -1.12 -17.31
N ARG A 161 -22.96 -1.39 -16.86
CA ARG A 161 -21.93 -2.11 -17.62
C ARG A 161 -21.61 -3.51 -17.08
N GLY A 162 -22.37 -3.98 -16.09
CA GLY A 162 -22.12 -5.26 -15.42
C GLY A 162 -20.78 -5.30 -14.68
N VAL A 163 -20.27 -4.16 -14.22
CA VAL A 163 -19.03 -4.08 -13.43
C VAL A 163 -19.41 -4.08 -11.94
N GLU A 164 -19.05 -5.14 -11.23
CA GLU A 164 -19.29 -5.24 -9.78
C GLU A 164 -18.48 -4.19 -8.99
N PRO A 165 -18.94 -3.81 -7.78
CA PRO A 165 -18.15 -2.99 -6.86
C PRO A 165 -16.79 -3.60 -6.52
N TRP A 166 -15.86 -2.75 -6.10
CA TRP A 166 -14.57 -3.21 -5.62
C TRP A 166 -14.69 -3.70 -4.17
N ARG A 167 -14.09 -4.85 -3.89
CA ARG A 167 -14.02 -5.39 -2.53
C ARG A 167 -12.88 -4.72 -1.75
N ASP A 168 -13.19 -3.97 -0.70
CA ASP A 168 -12.19 -3.21 0.08
C ASP A 168 -12.58 -3.09 1.57
N THR A 169 -11.60 -2.90 2.45
CA THR A 169 -11.83 -2.94 3.90
C THR A 169 -11.23 -1.72 4.58
N GLY A 170 -11.95 -1.17 5.55
CA GLY A 170 -11.46 -0.13 6.45
C GLY A 170 -12.16 -0.20 7.80
N VAL A 171 -11.93 0.81 8.62
CA VAL A 171 -12.45 0.89 9.99
C VAL A 171 -12.89 2.30 10.35
N SER A 172 -13.86 2.38 11.24
CA SER A 172 -14.14 3.59 12.04
C SER A 172 -13.54 3.42 13.44
N LEU A 173 -13.08 4.52 14.04
CA LEU A 173 -12.34 4.55 15.30
C LEU A 173 -12.82 5.68 16.20
N ARG A 174 -12.94 5.39 17.50
CA ARG A 174 -13.15 6.36 18.58
C ARG A 174 -12.23 6.05 19.76
N GLY A 175 -11.93 7.07 20.56
CA GLY A 175 -11.03 6.98 21.72
C GLY A 175 -9.59 7.41 21.40
N PRO A 176 -8.60 7.02 22.22
CA PRO A 176 -7.21 7.49 22.15
C PRO A 176 -6.53 7.39 20.78
N ALA A 177 -6.90 6.40 19.97
CA ALA A 177 -6.36 6.23 18.64
C ALA A 177 -6.63 7.41 17.69
N VAL A 178 -7.69 8.20 17.91
CA VAL A 178 -8.03 9.33 17.03
C VAL A 178 -6.95 10.43 17.10
N ALA A 179 -6.33 10.64 18.25
CA ALA A 179 -5.23 11.61 18.39
C ALA A 179 -4.01 11.23 17.53
N GLU A 180 -3.68 9.94 17.43
CA GLU A 180 -2.61 9.46 16.54
C GLU A 180 -2.92 9.69 15.06
N LEU A 181 -4.20 9.58 14.68
CA LEU A 181 -4.64 9.89 13.32
C LEU A 181 -4.49 11.38 12.99
N GLU A 182 -4.86 12.26 13.93
CA GLU A 182 -4.65 13.71 13.78
C GLU A 182 -3.17 14.06 13.70
N HIS A 183 -2.34 13.42 14.53
CA HIS A 183 -0.90 13.58 14.48
C HIS A 183 -0.33 13.17 13.12
N ALA A 184 -0.73 11.99 12.62
CA ALA A 184 -0.32 11.49 11.32
C ALA A 184 -0.70 12.45 10.17
N PHE A 185 -1.91 13.04 10.21
CA PHE A 185 -2.35 14.05 9.25
C PHE A 185 -1.52 15.34 9.37
N ALA A 186 -1.33 15.85 10.58
CA ALA A 186 -0.58 17.07 10.85
C ALA A 186 0.87 16.97 10.35
N GLU A 187 1.52 15.81 10.52
CA GLU A 187 2.83 15.53 9.94
C GLU A 187 2.82 15.62 8.41
N SER A 188 1.87 14.95 7.75
CA SER A 188 1.73 15.02 6.28
C SER A 188 1.51 16.46 5.81
N TRP A 189 0.70 17.23 6.55
CA TRP A 189 0.40 18.63 6.26
C TRP A 189 1.62 19.54 6.37
N ALA A 190 2.40 19.40 7.44
CA ALA A 190 3.60 20.20 7.72
C ALA A 190 4.75 19.92 6.73
N ILE A 191 4.81 18.71 6.14
CA ILE A 191 5.80 18.39 5.11
C ILE A 191 5.55 19.19 3.81
N ILE A 192 4.28 19.49 3.51
CA ILE A 192 3.88 20.10 2.23
C ILE A 192 3.49 21.58 2.34
N GLY A 193 3.73 22.22 3.49
CA GLY A 193 3.52 23.66 3.70
C GLY A 193 3.60 24.05 5.18
N ALA A 194 3.08 25.22 5.55
CA ALA A 194 3.07 25.65 6.96
C ALA A 194 2.27 24.67 7.84
N PRO A 195 2.74 24.35 9.06
CA PRO A 195 2.03 23.45 9.96
C PRO A 195 0.65 24.00 10.33
N LEU A 196 -0.29 23.11 10.65
CA LEU A 196 -1.56 23.54 11.27
C LEU A 196 -1.26 24.08 12.68
N PRO A 197 -2.07 25.03 13.18
CA PRO A 197 -2.04 25.36 14.59
C PRO A 197 -2.32 24.08 15.42
N PRO A 198 -1.77 23.98 16.63
CA PRO A 198 -2.07 22.87 17.52
C PRO A 198 -3.58 22.75 17.71
N PHE A 199 -4.08 21.53 17.57
CA PHE A 199 -5.46 21.23 17.85
C PHE A 199 -5.70 21.34 19.37
N PRO A 200 -6.79 21.99 19.82
CA PRO A 200 -7.21 21.86 21.20
C PRO A 200 -7.37 20.37 21.54
N GLU A 201 -6.91 19.97 22.73
CA GLU A 201 -7.14 18.61 23.21
C GLU A 201 -8.66 18.34 23.23
N SER A 202 -9.09 17.34 22.48
CA SER A 202 -10.47 16.87 22.54
C SER A 202 -10.61 15.96 23.75
N ALA A 203 -11.50 16.31 24.70
CA ALA A 203 -11.81 15.44 25.83
C ALA A 203 -12.25 14.04 25.36
N ALA A 204 -12.99 13.97 24.25
CA ALA A 204 -13.46 12.72 23.65
C ALA A 204 -12.32 11.85 23.05
N ALA A 205 -11.17 12.44 22.71
CA ALA A 205 -9.98 11.69 22.30
C ALA A 205 -9.25 11.07 23.51
N GLN A 206 -9.46 11.60 24.71
CA GLN A 206 -8.83 11.09 25.94
C GLN A 206 -9.72 10.09 26.67
N ASP A 207 -11.03 10.18 26.50
CA ASP A 207 -12.00 9.29 27.13
C ASP A 207 -11.98 7.89 26.48
N PRO A 208 -11.94 6.81 27.29
CA PRO A 208 -12.10 5.46 26.78
C PRO A 208 -13.45 5.29 26.08
N ALA A 209 -13.43 4.99 24.79
CA ALA A 209 -14.62 4.71 23.98
C ALA A 209 -15.01 3.22 23.99
N GLY A 210 -14.07 2.34 24.36
CA GLY A 210 -14.29 0.88 24.39
C GLY A 210 -13.08 0.11 24.94
N PRO A 211 -13.14 -1.23 24.98
CA PRO A 211 -12.09 -2.05 25.59
C PRO A 211 -10.92 -2.36 24.64
N VAL A 212 -10.98 -1.95 23.37
CA VAL A 212 -10.08 -2.46 22.32
C VAL A 212 -8.70 -1.83 22.45
N ALA A 213 -7.67 -2.69 22.38
CA ALA A 213 -6.27 -2.30 22.30
C ALA A 213 -5.79 -2.36 20.85
N LEU A 214 -5.19 -1.28 20.36
CA LEU A 214 -4.67 -1.20 18.99
C LEU A 214 -3.48 -0.26 18.86
N ARG A 215 -2.74 -0.38 17.76
CA ARG A 215 -1.69 0.56 17.34
C ARG A 215 -2.13 1.25 16.06
N VAL A 216 -1.93 2.56 16.00
CA VAL A 216 -1.97 3.32 14.75
C VAL A 216 -0.56 3.39 14.19
N ILE A 217 -0.35 2.86 12.99
CA ILE A 217 0.96 2.73 12.36
C ILE A 217 1.01 3.68 11.18
N ALA A 218 1.44 4.91 11.46
CA ALA A 218 1.64 5.95 10.46
C ALA A 218 2.98 5.76 9.74
N THR A 219 3.07 4.77 8.84
CA THR A 219 4.31 4.45 8.11
C THR A 219 4.84 5.68 7.37
N GLN A 220 6.11 5.99 7.61
CA GLN A 220 6.87 7.02 6.91
C GLN A 220 7.99 6.39 6.07
N PRO A 221 8.46 7.05 4.99
CA PRO A 221 9.56 6.54 4.18
C PRO A 221 10.76 6.16 5.06
N SER A 222 11.41 5.05 4.73
CA SER A 222 12.61 4.54 5.43
C SER A 222 12.45 4.08 6.89
N THR A 223 11.24 4.08 7.46
CA THR A 223 11.00 3.58 8.84
C THR A 223 10.73 2.08 8.90
N ALA A 224 10.15 1.52 7.83
CA ALA A 224 9.84 0.09 7.67
C ALA A 224 9.06 -0.52 8.86
N GLY A 225 8.26 0.27 9.59
CA GLY A 225 7.56 -0.19 10.80
C GLY A 225 6.62 -1.34 10.52
N MET A 226 5.71 -1.17 9.55
CA MET A 226 4.76 -2.21 9.17
C MET A 226 5.46 -3.48 8.63
N TYR A 227 6.53 -3.33 7.84
CA TYR A 227 7.33 -4.46 7.36
C TYR A 227 7.96 -5.28 8.49
N ARG A 228 8.48 -4.63 9.53
CA ARG A 228 9.05 -5.31 10.70
C ARG A 228 7.96 -5.99 11.52
N LEU A 229 6.83 -5.32 11.72
CA LEU A 229 5.69 -5.88 12.43
C LEU A 229 5.11 -7.11 11.72
N ASP A 230 4.84 -7.05 10.40
CA ASP A 230 4.31 -8.17 9.64
C ASP A 230 5.24 -9.40 9.72
N GLN A 231 6.57 -9.20 9.68
CA GLN A 231 7.53 -10.29 9.88
C GLN A 231 7.47 -10.91 11.27
N LEU A 232 7.33 -10.08 12.32
CA LEU A 232 7.18 -10.59 13.68
C LEU A 232 5.87 -11.35 13.85
N ILE A 233 4.76 -10.86 13.30
CA ILE A 233 3.48 -11.56 13.34
C ILE A 233 3.57 -12.89 12.61
N ALA A 234 4.21 -12.94 11.43
CA ALA A 234 4.44 -14.18 10.72
C ALA A 234 5.29 -15.17 11.53
N ALA A 235 6.27 -14.70 12.30
CA ALA A 235 7.09 -15.53 13.17
C ALA A 235 6.37 -15.99 14.45
N MET A 236 5.37 -15.25 14.92
CA MET A 236 4.63 -15.55 16.15
C MET A 236 3.36 -16.36 15.94
N ALA A 237 2.78 -16.33 14.74
CA ALA A 237 1.55 -17.06 14.42
C ALA A 237 1.67 -18.56 14.72
N ARG A 238 0.64 -19.15 15.33
CA ARG A 238 0.65 -20.53 15.83
C ARG A 238 -0.33 -21.46 15.15
N ARG A 239 -1.44 -20.93 14.61
CA ARG A 239 -2.55 -21.70 14.05
C ARG A 239 -2.92 -21.21 12.65
N THR A 240 -3.14 -19.91 12.49
CA THR A 240 -3.61 -19.32 11.24
C THR A 240 -2.92 -18.00 10.97
N LEU A 241 -2.60 -17.74 9.71
CA LEU A 241 -2.17 -16.43 9.22
C LEU A 241 -2.80 -16.19 7.85
N TRP A 242 -3.86 -15.39 7.82
CA TRP A 242 -4.60 -15.11 6.60
C TRP A 242 -4.37 -13.67 6.17
N LEU A 243 -3.99 -13.50 4.91
CA LEU A 243 -3.57 -12.23 4.33
C LEU A 243 -4.45 -11.92 3.12
N THR A 244 -4.89 -10.67 3.03
CA THR A 244 -5.49 -10.11 1.81
C THR A 244 -4.65 -8.94 1.35
N ASP A 245 -4.26 -8.92 0.08
CA ASP A 245 -3.47 -7.81 -0.46
C ASP A 245 -3.75 -7.56 -1.94
N ALA A 246 -3.92 -6.28 -2.29
CA ALA A 246 -4.22 -5.87 -3.67
C ALA A 246 -3.01 -6.02 -4.63
N TYR A 247 -1.77 -5.92 -4.12
CA TYR A 247 -0.58 -5.84 -4.95
C TYR A 247 0.60 -6.58 -4.30
N PHE A 248 0.39 -7.86 -3.98
CA PHE A 248 1.38 -8.66 -3.28
C PHE A 248 2.62 -8.84 -4.17
N ILE A 249 3.73 -8.25 -3.72
CA ILE A 249 5.07 -8.43 -4.29
C ILE A 249 6.00 -8.68 -3.09
N GLY A 250 5.86 -9.85 -2.51
CA GLY A 250 6.63 -10.25 -1.34
C GLY A 250 8.14 -10.21 -1.59
N ILE A 251 8.87 -9.54 -0.70
CA ILE A 251 10.33 -9.60 -0.69
C ILE A 251 10.84 -10.85 0.00
N ALA A 252 12.05 -11.27 -0.34
CA ALA A 252 12.60 -12.55 0.09
C ALA A 252 12.51 -12.79 1.61
N PRO A 253 12.87 -11.84 2.51
CA PRO A 253 12.77 -12.09 3.95
C PRO A 253 11.32 -12.31 4.42
N TYR A 254 10.36 -11.56 3.88
CA TYR A 254 8.94 -11.73 4.25
C TYR A 254 8.40 -13.06 3.74
N VAL A 255 8.72 -13.43 2.50
CA VAL A 255 8.35 -14.73 1.93
C VAL A 255 8.96 -15.88 2.74
N GLN A 256 10.18 -15.73 3.27
CA GLN A 256 10.77 -16.72 4.17
C GLN A 256 10.04 -16.80 5.51
N ALA A 257 9.62 -15.68 6.11
CA ALA A 257 8.84 -15.70 7.34
C ALA A 257 7.51 -16.45 7.16
N LEU A 258 6.77 -16.17 6.08
CA LEU A 258 5.55 -16.91 5.74
C LEU A 258 5.81 -18.40 5.47
N THR A 259 6.93 -18.71 4.80
CA THR A 259 7.35 -20.08 4.51
C THR A 259 7.68 -20.85 5.78
N SER A 260 8.35 -20.22 6.75
CA SER A 260 8.65 -20.84 8.04
C SER A 260 7.37 -21.14 8.81
N ALA A 261 6.44 -20.18 8.89
CA ALA A 261 5.14 -20.39 9.53
C ALA A 261 4.38 -21.58 8.91
N ALA A 262 4.29 -21.62 7.58
CA ALA A 262 3.61 -22.73 6.88
C ALA A 262 4.28 -24.09 7.13
N ARG A 263 5.62 -24.13 7.20
CA ARG A 263 6.37 -25.36 7.51
C ARG A 263 6.18 -25.84 8.95
N ASP A 264 5.92 -24.92 9.88
CA ASP A 264 5.60 -25.22 11.27
C ASP A 264 4.12 -25.63 11.45
N GLY A 265 3.36 -25.76 10.35
CA GLY A 265 1.98 -26.24 10.34
C GLY A 265 0.94 -25.14 10.53
N VAL A 266 1.33 -23.87 10.49
CA VAL A 266 0.37 -22.74 10.47
C VAL A 266 -0.38 -22.73 9.14
N ASP A 267 -1.71 -22.57 9.19
CA ASP A 267 -2.53 -22.40 8.00
C ASP A 267 -2.34 -20.98 7.44
N VAL A 268 -1.39 -20.84 6.53
CA VAL A 268 -1.06 -19.58 5.86
C VAL A 268 -1.83 -19.47 4.56
N ARG A 269 -2.67 -18.43 4.43
CA ARG A 269 -3.49 -18.16 3.24
C ARG A 269 -3.25 -16.76 2.72
N LEU A 270 -3.16 -16.62 1.40
CA LEU A 270 -3.02 -15.35 0.70
C LEU A 270 -4.14 -15.18 -0.31
N LEU A 271 -5.00 -14.19 -0.10
CA LEU A 271 -6.04 -13.77 -1.04
C LEU A 271 -5.56 -12.52 -1.80
N VAL A 272 -5.61 -12.61 -3.13
CA VAL A 272 -5.08 -11.60 -4.06
C VAL A 272 -6.06 -11.39 -5.22
N PRO A 273 -5.96 -10.30 -5.99
CA PRO A 273 -6.88 -10.05 -7.09
C PRO A 273 -6.67 -11.03 -8.26
N GLY A 274 -7.74 -11.62 -8.79
CA GLY A 274 -7.70 -12.33 -10.08
C GLY A 274 -7.67 -11.38 -11.27
N SER A 275 -8.31 -10.22 -11.13
CA SER A 275 -8.30 -9.07 -12.04
C SER A 275 -7.57 -7.90 -11.37
N SER A 276 -6.77 -7.14 -12.12
CA SER A 276 -6.05 -5.98 -11.56
C SER A 276 -6.21 -4.77 -12.47
N ASP A 277 -6.37 -3.60 -11.86
CA ASP A 277 -6.37 -2.32 -12.54
C ASP A 277 -4.98 -1.89 -13.03
N ILE A 278 -3.92 -2.58 -12.60
CA ILE A 278 -2.54 -2.40 -13.07
C ILE A 278 -2.04 -3.71 -13.70
N PRO A 279 -2.21 -3.91 -15.02
CA PRO A 279 -1.91 -5.18 -15.69
C PRO A 279 -0.46 -5.67 -15.52
N LEU A 280 0.49 -4.75 -15.37
CA LEU A 280 1.90 -5.08 -15.14
C LEU A 280 2.13 -5.76 -13.78
N VAL A 281 1.39 -5.35 -12.74
CA VAL A 281 1.51 -5.91 -11.40
C VAL A 281 0.89 -7.31 -11.33
N ALA A 282 -0.24 -7.53 -12.03
CA ALA A 282 -0.88 -8.85 -12.11
C ALA A 282 0.09 -9.94 -12.61
N GLY A 283 0.91 -9.64 -13.63
CA GLY A 283 1.92 -10.57 -14.13
C GLY A 283 3.05 -10.84 -13.14
N MET A 284 3.44 -9.83 -12.36
CA MET A 284 4.49 -9.95 -11.35
C MET A 284 4.05 -10.78 -10.14
N SER A 285 2.84 -10.52 -9.63
CA SER A 285 2.28 -11.21 -8.46
C SER A 285 2.15 -12.73 -8.72
N ARG A 286 1.52 -13.12 -9.83
CA ARG A 286 1.40 -14.54 -10.25
C ARG A 286 2.72 -15.25 -10.40
N SER A 287 3.77 -14.52 -10.78
CA SER A 287 5.11 -15.09 -10.92
C SER A 287 5.74 -15.50 -9.58
N GLY A 288 5.28 -14.89 -8.48
CA GLY A 288 5.68 -15.15 -7.11
C GLY A 288 4.91 -16.27 -6.40
N TYR A 289 3.82 -16.80 -6.97
CA TYR A 289 2.99 -17.80 -6.29
C TYR A 289 3.68 -19.15 -6.13
N ARG A 290 4.45 -19.59 -7.12
CA ARG A 290 5.01 -20.95 -7.13
C ARG A 290 5.89 -21.27 -5.91
N PRO A 291 6.81 -20.38 -5.46
CA PRO A 291 7.52 -20.58 -4.20
C PRO A 291 6.59 -20.69 -2.97
N LEU A 292 5.53 -19.89 -2.90
CA LEU A 292 4.56 -19.91 -1.80
C LEU A 292 3.81 -21.25 -1.76
N LEU A 293 3.24 -21.67 -2.89
CA LEU A 293 2.50 -22.92 -3.01
C LEU A 293 3.37 -24.14 -2.66
N LYS A 294 4.66 -24.12 -3.04
CA LYS A 294 5.62 -25.17 -2.66
C LYS A 294 5.94 -25.20 -1.17
N ALA A 295 5.79 -24.07 -0.47
CA ALA A 295 6.00 -23.96 0.96
C ALA A 295 4.77 -24.40 1.78
N GLY A 296 3.64 -24.73 1.13
CA GLY A 296 2.39 -25.06 1.81
C GLY A 296 1.47 -23.86 2.05
N ILE A 297 1.86 -22.66 1.59
CA ILE A 297 1.01 -21.48 1.64
C ILE A 297 -0.08 -21.62 0.57
N ARG A 298 -1.34 -21.43 0.95
CA ARG A 298 -2.49 -21.47 0.04
C ARG A 298 -2.70 -20.09 -0.58
N VAL A 299 -2.92 -20.03 -1.89
CA VAL A 299 -3.12 -18.77 -2.62
C VAL A 299 -4.47 -18.81 -3.32
N PHE A 300 -5.26 -17.75 -3.15
CA PHE A 300 -6.60 -17.59 -3.71
C PHE A 300 -6.64 -16.34 -4.58
N GLU A 301 -7.24 -16.44 -5.78
CA GLU A 301 -7.51 -15.29 -6.64
C GLU A 301 -8.99 -14.90 -6.56
N TRP A 302 -9.27 -13.63 -6.25
CA TRP A 302 -10.61 -13.06 -6.23
C TRP A 302 -11.26 -13.09 -7.62
N ASN A 303 -12.52 -13.51 -7.70
CA ASN A 303 -13.25 -13.68 -8.96
C ASN A 303 -14.00 -12.41 -9.42
N GLY A 304 -14.22 -11.43 -8.54
CA GLY A 304 -14.95 -10.20 -8.87
C GLY A 304 -14.11 -9.15 -9.61
N SER A 305 -14.64 -7.93 -9.70
CA SER A 305 -14.07 -6.86 -10.54
C SER A 305 -12.70 -6.35 -10.08
N MET A 306 -12.47 -6.25 -8.77
CA MET A 306 -11.20 -5.91 -8.13
C MET A 306 -11.26 -6.22 -6.64
N LEU A 307 -10.16 -6.74 -6.10
CA LEU A 307 -9.93 -6.81 -4.66
C LEU A 307 -8.89 -5.75 -4.28
N HIS A 308 -9.27 -4.77 -3.46
CA HIS A 308 -8.39 -3.67 -3.07
C HIS A 308 -8.13 -3.58 -1.55
N ALA A 309 -8.63 -4.54 -0.77
CA ALA A 309 -8.33 -4.65 0.66
C ALA A 309 -6.84 -4.93 0.93
N LYS A 310 -6.34 -4.41 2.07
CA LYS A 310 -5.06 -4.81 2.67
C LYS A 310 -5.28 -5.18 4.13
N THR A 311 -5.44 -6.46 4.38
CA THR A 311 -5.78 -6.97 5.71
C THR A 311 -4.92 -8.18 6.08
N ALA A 312 -4.78 -8.41 7.37
CA ALA A 312 -4.17 -9.61 7.90
C ALA A 312 -4.89 -10.03 9.18
N VAL A 313 -5.02 -11.33 9.41
CA VAL A 313 -5.52 -11.87 10.69
C VAL A 313 -4.66 -13.06 11.10
N ALA A 314 -4.25 -13.07 12.36
CA ALA A 314 -3.43 -14.12 12.94
C ALA A 314 -4.10 -14.69 14.20
N ASP A 315 -4.25 -16.01 14.22
CA ASP A 315 -4.76 -16.80 15.34
C ASP A 315 -6.12 -16.37 15.95
N ASN A 316 -6.91 -15.55 15.26
CA ASN A 316 -8.08 -14.83 15.81
C ASN A 316 -7.75 -13.98 17.05
N LEU A 317 -6.50 -13.54 17.19
CA LEU A 317 -6.02 -12.73 18.31
C LEU A 317 -5.52 -11.35 17.84
N TRP A 318 -5.00 -11.30 16.63
CA TRP A 318 -4.42 -10.10 16.05
C TRP A 318 -4.99 -9.86 14.66
N ALA A 319 -5.28 -8.60 14.35
CA ALA A 319 -5.78 -8.19 13.05
C ALA A 319 -5.09 -6.91 12.58
N ARG A 320 -4.98 -6.76 11.26
CA ARG A 320 -4.55 -5.53 10.61
C ARG A 320 -5.52 -5.13 9.52
N VAL A 321 -5.79 -3.83 9.45
CA VAL A 321 -6.53 -3.18 8.37
C VAL A 321 -5.80 -1.88 8.04
N GLY A 322 -5.61 -1.57 6.77
CA GLY A 322 -4.97 -0.32 6.38
C GLY A 322 -4.73 -0.11 4.91
N SER A 323 -3.86 0.85 4.62
CA SER A 323 -3.50 1.24 3.25
C SER A 323 -2.23 0.54 2.74
N SER A 324 -1.41 -0.04 3.61
CA SER A 324 -0.15 -0.68 3.24
C SER A 324 -0.35 -1.95 2.44
N ASN A 325 0.16 -1.95 1.21
CA ASN A 325 0.31 -3.18 0.44
C ASN A 325 1.57 -3.96 0.86
N LEU A 326 1.56 -5.27 0.63
CA LEU A 326 2.69 -6.17 0.88
C LEU A 326 3.75 -6.08 -0.23
N ASN A 327 4.34 -4.89 -0.40
CA ASN A 327 5.40 -4.60 -1.37
C ASN A 327 6.38 -3.51 -0.90
N ILE A 328 7.53 -3.43 -1.58
CA ILE A 328 8.64 -2.51 -1.24
C ILE A 328 8.20 -1.04 -1.23
N ALA A 329 7.35 -0.63 -2.17
CA ALA A 329 6.95 0.76 -2.28
C ALA A 329 6.16 1.20 -1.04
N SER A 330 5.14 0.43 -0.65
CA SER A 330 4.35 0.68 0.57
C SER A 330 5.20 0.59 1.85
N TRP A 331 6.12 -0.38 1.95
CA TRP A 331 6.91 -0.56 3.18
C TRP A 331 8.04 0.44 3.37
N LEU A 332 8.70 0.89 2.30
CA LEU A 332 9.95 1.65 2.39
C LEU A 332 9.86 3.06 1.82
N SER A 333 8.92 3.34 0.91
CA SER A 333 8.91 4.59 0.15
C SER A 333 7.67 5.45 0.32
N ASN A 334 6.49 4.86 0.44
CA ASN A 334 5.24 5.61 0.58
C ASN A 334 4.96 5.96 2.03
N ARG A 335 4.11 6.98 2.21
CA ARG A 335 3.39 7.17 3.47
C ARG A 335 2.15 6.28 3.42
N GLU A 336 1.99 5.46 4.44
CA GLU A 336 0.85 4.57 4.61
C GLU A 336 0.30 4.73 6.02
N ILE A 337 -0.89 4.19 6.26
CA ILE A 337 -1.49 4.16 7.58
C ILE A 337 -2.25 2.85 7.77
N ASP A 338 -1.98 2.18 8.89
CA ASP A 338 -2.61 0.92 9.27
C ASP A 338 -3.02 0.95 10.73
N VAL A 339 -4.04 0.16 11.08
CA VAL A 339 -4.26 -0.24 12.47
C VAL A 339 -3.88 -1.69 12.67
N ALA A 340 -3.16 -1.96 13.77
CA ALA A 340 -2.87 -3.30 14.26
C ALA A 340 -3.61 -3.51 15.58
N VAL A 341 -4.62 -4.37 15.57
CA VAL A 341 -5.60 -4.56 16.64
C VAL A 341 -5.29 -5.84 17.40
N GLU A 342 -5.19 -5.74 18.71
CA GLU A 342 -5.03 -6.86 19.65
C GLU A 342 -6.36 -7.09 20.39
N ASP A 343 -7.35 -7.63 19.66
CA ASP A 343 -8.67 -7.94 20.20
C ASP A 343 -9.27 -9.17 19.51
N THR A 344 -9.72 -10.14 20.30
CA THR A 344 -10.29 -11.39 19.80
C THR A 344 -11.60 -11.21 19.06
N GLY A 345 -12.43 -10.24 19.48
CA GLY A 345 -13.73 -9.99 18.87
C GLY A 345 -13.56 -9.44 17.46
N PHE A 346 -12.74 -8.38 17.33
CA PHE A 346 -12.43 -7.77 16.04
C PHE A 346 -11.66 -8.73 15.12
N ALA A 347 -10.66 -9.46 15.64
CA ALA A 347 -9.93 -10.43 14.84
C ALA A 347 -10.84 -11.53 14.29
N LYS A 348 -11.80 -12.01 15.08
CA LYS A 348 -12.80 -12.98 14.62
C LYS A 348 -13.70 -12.41 13.53
N GLN A 349 -14.20 -11.17 13.69
CA GLN A 349 -15.01 -10.51 12.65
C GLN A 349 -14.25 -10.41 11.32
N LEU A 350 -12.96 -10.07 11.37
CA LEU A 350 -12.12 -9.99 10.18
C LEU A 350 -11.83 -11.37 9.56
N ALA A 351 -11.65 -12.40 10.38
CA ALA A 351 -11.52 -13.78 9.92
C ALA A 351 -12.79 -14.28 9.23
N GLU A 352 -13.97 -14.01 9.80
CA GLU A 352 -15.26 -14.34 9.19
C GLU A 352 -15.46 -13.59 7.86
N GLN A 353 -15.03 -12.33 7.77
CA GLN A 353 -15.03 -11.61 6.50
C GLN A 353 -14.07 -12.23 5.47
N TYR A 354 -12.88 -12.64 5.89
CA TYR A 354 -11.92 -13.31 5.02
C TYR A 354 -12.52 -14.61 4.44
N GLU A 355 -13.22 -15.40 5.25
CA GLU A 355 -13.89 -16.62 4.81
C GLU A 355 -15.01 -16.31 3.81
N ARG A 356 -15.82 -15.27 4.04
CA ARG A 356 -16.81 -14.79 3.05
C ARG A 356 -16.14 -14.36 1.73
N ASP A 357 -14.97 -13.73 1.81
CA ASP A 357 -14.21 -13.34 0.63
C ASP A 357 -13.72 -14.58 -0.15
N LEU A 358 -13.42 -15.70 0.53
CA LEU A 358 -13.04 -16.96 -0.12
C LEU A 358 -14.18 -17.64 -0.88
N GLU A 359 -15.44 -17.41 -0.50
CA GLU A 359 -16.61 -17.93 -1.24
C GLU A 359 -16.65 -17.41 -2.69
N HIS A 360 -16.01 -16.26 -2.93
CA HIS A 360 -15.90 -15.60 -4.23
C HIS A 360 -14.46 -15.61 -4.78
N ALA A 361 -13.66 -16.60 -4.37
CA ALA A 361 -12.28 -16.75 -4.82
C ALA A 361 -11.99 -18.16 -5.36
N THR A 362 -10.97 -18.26 -6.21
CA THR A 362 -10.50 -19.53 -6.77
C THR A 362 -9.13 -19.87 -6.19
N GLU A 363 -8.99 -21.05 -5.59
CA GLU A 363 -7.70 -21.54 -5.08
C GLU A 363 -6.76 -21.92 -6.24
N ILE A 364 -5.52 -21.41 -6.18
CA ILE A 364 -4.48 -21.74 -7.14
C ILE A 364 -3.74 -23.00 -6.69
N VAL A 365 -3.90 -24.08 -7.45
CA VAL A 365 -3.23 -25.36 -7.18
C VAL A 365 -2.09 -25.61 -8.17
N LEU A 366 -0.98 -26.17 -7.69
CA LEU A 366 0.10 -26.62 -8.57
C LEU A 366 -0.36 -27.84 -9.36
N ALA A 367 -0.43 -27.73 -10.69
CA ALA A 367 -0.71 -28.88 -11.54
C ALA A 367 0.33 -30.00 -11.29
N PRO A 368 -0.10 -31.27 -11.10
CA PRO A 368 0.82 -32.40 -11.02
C PRO A 368 1.69 -32.44 -12.26
N ARG A 369 3.01 -32.68 -12.11
CA ARG A 369 3.88 -32.93 -13.27
C ARG A 369 3.33 -34.15 -14.00
N ARG A 370 2.66 -33.96 -15.14
CA ARG A 370 2.42 -35.04 -16.09
C ARG A 370 3.79 -35.52 -16.54
N TRP A 371 4.20 -36.69 -16.08
CA TRP A 371 5.34 -37.42 -16.61
C TRP A 371 5.00 -37.75 -18.06
N ARG A 372 5.51 -36.95 -19.01
CA ARG A 372 5.52 -37.39 -20.40
C ARG A 372 6.53 -38.55 -20.46
N ARG A 373 6.03 -39.79 -20.57
CA ARG A 373 6.86 -40.89 -21.07
C ARG A 373 7.35 -40.45 -22.44
N HIS A 374 8.65 -40.30 -22.57
CA HIS A 374 9.34 -40.14 -23.85
C HIS A 374 9.24 -41.49 -24.58
N THR A 375 8.09 -41.78 -25.15
CA THR A 375 7.90 -42.86 -26.11
C THR A 375 6.89 -42.37 -27.12
N GLU A 376 7.36 -41.63 -28.12
CA GLU A 376 6.74 -41.64 -29.43
C GLU A 376 7.75 -41.14 -30.46
N HIS A 377 8.09 -42.04 -31.37
CA HIS A 377 8.88 -41.77 -32.56
C HIS A 377 8.31 -40.59 -33.33
N VAL A 378 9.19 -39.64 -33.67
CA VAL A 378 8.90 -38.60 -34.65
C VAL A 378 8.66 -39.27 -36.00
N ARG A 379 7.40 -39.50 -36.34
CA ARG A 379 6.98 -39.67 -37.74
C ARG A 379 6.57 -38.32 -38.28
N SER A 380 7.41 -37.78 -39.15
CA SER A 380 7.06 -36.68 -40.03
C SER A 380 5.89 -37.11 -40.92
N LYS A 381 4.78 -36.35 -40.90
CA LYS A 381 4.12 -35.91 -42.14
C LYS A 381 2.98 -34.92 -41.91
N ASP A 382 3.03 -33.93 -42.79
CA ASP A 382 1.95 -33.17 -43.43
C ASP A 382 1.23 -32.03 -42.68
N ARG A 383 1.41 -30.86 -43.32
CA ARG A 383 0.81 -29.56 -43.09
C ARG A 383 -0.67 -29.57 -43.47
N GLN A 384 -1.53 -29.05 -42.59
CA GLN A 384 -2.71 -28.30 -43.00
C GLN A 384 -2.87 -27.07 -42.08
N PRO A 385 -3.12 -25.86 -42.63
CA PRO A 385 -3.26 -24.66 -41.83
C PRO A 385 -4.73 -24.47 -41.41
N GLN A 386 -5.02 -24.63 -40.12
CA GLN A 386 -6.29 -24.14 -39.55
C GLN A 386 -6.09 -22.75 -38.96
N ALA A 387 -6.88 -21.81 -39.45
CA ALA A 387 -6.91 -20.42 -39.03
C ALA A 387 -7.19 -20.29 -37.53
N ARG A 388 -6.29 -19.60 -36.82
CA ARG A 388 -6.51 -19.17 -35.43
C ARG A 388 -6.64 -17.66 -35.38
N TYR A 389 -7.77 -17.25 -34.82
CA TYR A 389 -8.09 -15.89 -34.40
C TYR A 389 -6.95 -15.28 -33.56
N ARG A 390 -6.54 -14.06 -33.93
CA ARG A 390 -5.58 -13.23 -33.21
C ARG A 390 -6.23 -12.67 -31.94
N HIS A 391 -5.79 -13.13 -30.77
CA HIS A 391 -5.84 -12.31 -29.56
C HIS A 391 -4.56 -11.48 -29.47
N VAL A 392 -4.71 -10.16 -29.57
CA VAL A 392 -3.67 -9.17 -29.29
C VAL A 392 -3.76 -8.83 -27.80
N GLY A 393 -2.70 -9.06 -27.03
CA GLY A 393 -2.63 -8.62 -25.64
C GLY A 393 -1.36 -9.02 -24.88
N GLY A 394 -0.52 -8.03 -24.54
CA GLY A 394 0.24 -8.03 -23.27
C GLY A 394 1.69 -8.51 -23.27
N SER A 395 2.58 -7.89 -24.06
CA SER A 395 4.04 -8.16 -24.06
C SER A 395 4.80 -7.55 -22.86
N SER A 396 4.20 -6.67 -22.07
CA SER A 396 4.91 -5.89 -21.04
C SER A 396 5.13 -6.60 -19.70
N GLY A 397 4.32 -7.61 -19.36
CA GLY A 397 4.40 -8.33 -18.07
C GLY A 397 5.60 -9.28 -17.92
N ARG A 398 6.21 -9.70 -19.04
CA ARG A 398 7.31 -10.69 -19.03
C ARG A 398 8.68 -10.08 -18.74
N ALA A 399 8.86 -8.79 -19.01
CA ALA A 399 10.16 -8.12 -18.85
C ALA A 399 10.51 -7.89 -17.37
N ALA A 400 9.55 -7.45 -16.54
CA ALA A 400 9.78 -7.14 -15.13
C ALA A 400 9.92 -8.39 -14.26
N ALA A 401 9.15 -9.46 -14.54
CA ALA A 401 9.27 -10.75 -13.84
C ALA A 401 10.56 -11.53 -14.19
N GLY A 402 11.21 -11.16 -15.31
CA GLY A 402 12.54 -11.63 -15.69
C GLY A 402 13.63 -10.97 -14.86
N ALA A 403 13.59 -9.65 -14.67
CA ALA A 403 14.68 -8.88 -14.04
C ALA A 403 15.03 -9.32 -12.60
N LEU A 404 14.03 -9.55 -11.75
CA LEU A 404 14.24 -9.98 -10.35
C LEU A 404 14.73 -11.44 -10.24
N ARG A 405 14.31 -12.30 -11.17
CA ARG A 405 14.82 -13.68 -11.25
C ARG A 405 16.25 -13.69 -11.78
N ILE A 406 16.52 -12.93 -12.83
CA ILE A 406 17.86 -12.77 -13.43
C ILE A 406 18.85 -12.33 -12.37
N ALA A 407 18.56 -11.32 -11.54
CA ALA A 407 19.50 -10.87 -10.48
C ALA A 407 19.92 -12.01 -9.51
N ASN A 408 18.96 -12.81 -9.04
CA ASN A 408 19.25 -13.92 -8.11
C ASN A 408 19.90 -15.14 -8.79
N THR A 409 19.55 -15.47 -10.04
CA THR A 409 20.22 -16.54 -10.80
C THR A 409 21.58 -16.15 -11.36
N VAL A 410 21.79 -14.88 -11.75
CA VAL A 410 23.07 -14.36 -12.24
C VAL A 410 24.06 -14.27 -11.08
N GLY A 411 23.64 -13.85 -9.88
CA GLY A 411 24.48 -13.92 -8.69
C GLY A 411 24.92 -15.35 -8.33
N ALA A 412 24.02 -16.34 -8.48
CA ALA A 412 24.33 -17.75 -8.23
C ALA A 412 25.21 -18.38 -9.33
N ALA A 413 25.03 -17.97 -10.59
CA ALA A 413 25.82 -18.43 -11.73
C ALA A 413 27.22 -17.79 -11.78
N LEU A 414 27.36 -16.52 -11.36
CA LEU A 414 28.65 -15.83 -11.25
C LEU A 414 29.50 -16.31 -10.07
N THR A 415 28.88 -16.90 -9.04
CA THR A 415 29.57 -17.39 -7.84
C THR A 415 29.81 -18.91 -7.85
N ASP A 416 29.41 -19.61 -8.91
CA ASP A 416 29.51 -21.07 -9.10
C ASP A 416 28.95 -21.92 -7.94
N ARG A 417 28.13 -21.32 -7.07
CA ARG A 417 27.54 -21.98 -5.90
C ARG A 417 26.14 -22.50 -6.22
N ARG A 418 26.06 -23.52 -7.10
CA ARG A 418 25.09 -24.65 -7.14
C ARG A 418 24.82 -25.12 -8.57
N VAL A 419 24.68 -26.45 -8.71
CA VAL A 419 24.17 -27.12 -9.91
C VAL A 419 22.77 -26.57 -10.24
N LEU A 420 22.68 -25.81 -11.32
CA LEU A 420 21.44 -25.24 -11.85
C LEU A 420 20.58 -26.39 -12.40
N GLY A 421 19.52 -26.78 -11.69
CA GLY A 421 18.53 -27.73 -12.24
C GLY A 421 17.79 -27.15 -13.45
N ASP A 422 17.21 -28.02 -14.28
CA ASP A 422 16.57 -27.82 -15.60
C ASP A 422 15.55 -26.66 -15.77
N THR A 423 15.26 -25.89 -14.70
CA THR A 423 14.34 -24.75 -14.70
C THR A 423 15.02 -23.38 -14.79
N ALA A 424 16.36 -23.32 -14.83
CA ALA A 424 17.12 -22.05 -14.93
C ALA A 424 17.36 -21.56 -16.37
N THR A 425 17.11 -22.39 -17.39
CA THR A 425 17.42 -22.08 -18.80
C THR A 425 16.56 -20.94 -19.37
N GLY A 426 15.27 -20.86 -19.04
CA GLY A 426 14.38 -19.81 -19.54
C GLY A 426 14.82 -18.39 -19.13
N PRO A 427 15.03 -18.11 -17.83
CA PRO A 427 15.53 -16.81 -17.36
C PRO A 427 16.92 -16.46 -17.89
N LEU A 428 17.81 -17.45 -18.02
CA LEU A 428 19.15 -17.24 -18.57
C LEU A 428 19.09 -16.86 -20.05
N VAL A 429 18.30 -17.56 -20.87
CA VAL A 429 18.11 -17.23 -22.29
C VAL A 429 17.50 -15.84 -22.46
N LEU A 430 16.49 -15.50 -21.64
CA LEU A 430 15.90 -14.16 -21.66
C LEU A 430 16.90 -13.08 -21.25
N GLY A 431 17.72 -13.35 -20.22
CA GLY A 431 18.80 -12.48 -19.78
C GLY A 431 19.84 -12.26 -20.87
N THR A 432 20.28 -13.33 -21.55
CA THR A 432 21.20 -13.24 -22.69
C THR A 432 20.60 -12.41 -23.82
N LEU A 433 19.36 -12.68 -24.24
CA LEU A 433 18.70 -11.90 -25.30
C LEU A 433 18.57 -10.43 -24.94
N ALA A 434 18.22 -10.12 -23.69
CA ALA A 434 18.11 -8.75 -23.21
C ALA A 434 19.47 -8.04 -23.21
N LEU A 435 20.53 -8.70 -22.74
CA LEU A 435 21.89 -8.16 -22.74
C LEU A 435 22.42 -7.98 -24.18
N THR A 436 22.17 -8.93 -25.08
CA THR A 436 22.54 -8.82 -26.49
C THR A 436 21.79 -7.67 -27.18
N LEU A 437 20.50 -7.49 -26.90
CA LEU A 437 19.73 -6.36 -27.41
C LEU A 437 20.25 -5.03 -26.86
N LEU A 438 20.54 -4.96 -25.55
CA LEU A 438 21.11 -3.77 -24.92
C LEU A 438 22.48 -3.43 -25.55
N ALA A 439 23.33 -4.44 -25.78
CA ALA A 439 24.61 -4.27 -26.44
C ALA A 439 24.42 -3.79 -27.89
N ALA A 440 23.50 -4.38 -28.65
CA ALA A 440 23.21 -3.96 -30.03
C ALA A 440 22.68 -2.51 -30.08
N LEU A 441 21.77 -2.14 -29.17
CA LEU A 441 21.30 -0.75 -29.04
C LEU A 441 22.45 0.18 -28.68
N GLY A 442 23.34 -0.21 -27.77
CA GLY A 442 24.49 0.60 -27.38
C GLY A 442 25.52 0.80 -28.49
N PHE A 443 25.83 -0.26 -29.26
CA PHE A 443 26.82 -0.18 -30.34
C PHE A 443 26.28 0.47 -31.61
N PHE A 444 25.07 0.13 -32.04
CA PHE A 444 24.54 0.58 -33.34
C PHE A 444 23.67 1.84 -33.23
N TRP A 445 23.07 2.10 -32.07
CA TRP A 445 22.27 3.31 -31.81
C TRP A 445 22.63 3.94 -30.46
N PRO A 446 23.89 4.37 -30.26
CA PRO A 446 24.34 4.91 -28.98
C PRO A 446 23.45 6.06 -28.46
N ALA A 447 22.81 6.82 -29.36
CA ALA A 447 21.84 7.86 -28.99
C ALA A 447 20.62 7.33 -28.20
N VAL A 448 20.16 6.11 -28.45
CA VAL A 448 19.01 5.49 -27.74
C VAL A 448 19.31 5.30 -26.25
N ILE A 449 20.58 5.08 -25.88
CA ILE A 449 21.02 4.97 -24.48
C ILE A 449 21.54 6.33 -23.98
N GLY A 450 22.35 7.00 -24.80
CA GLY A 450 23.03 8.24 -24.47
C GLY A 450 22.09 9.43 -24.24
N TRP A 451 21.04 9.60 -25.05
CA TRP A 451 20.09 10.70 -24.86
C TRP A 451 19.28 10.58 -23.56
N PRO A 452 18.68 9.42 -23.21
CA PRO A 452 18.04 9.26 -21.91
C PRO A 452 19.00 9.49 -20.73
N LEU A 453 20.23 8.95 -20.78
CA LEU A 453 21.22 9.17 -19.74
C LEU A 453 21.61 10.65 -19.63
N GLY A 454 21.84 11.33 -20.76
CA GLY A 454 22.11 12.75 -20.82
C GLY A 454 20.95 13.60 -20.27
N ALA A 455 19.71 13.24 -20.58
CA ALA A 455 18.52 13.89 -20.06
C ALA A 455 18.39 13.70 -18.54
N ILE A 456 18.66 12.50 -18.01
CA ILE A 456 18.68 12.23 -16.57
C ILE A 456 19.80 13.06 -15.90
N ALA A 457 21.01 13.08 -16.48
CA ALA A 457 22.13 13.85 -15.96
C ALA A 457 21.83 15.35 -15.95
N ALA A 458 21.27 15.89 -17.03
CA ALA A 458 20.85 17.29 -17.13
C ALA A 458 19.75 17.63 -16.10
N TRP A 459 18.76 16.74 -15.94
CA TRP A 459 17.72 16.88 -14.93
C TRP A 459 18.30 16.91 -13.50
N LEU A 460 19.23 16.00 -13.18
CA LEU A 460 19.90 15.96 -11.89
C LEU A 460 20.74 17.21 -11.64
N ALA A 461 21.54 17.63 -12.63
CA ALA A 461 22.37 18.82 -12.54
C ALA A 461 21.53 20.08 -12.30
N LEU A 462 20.44 20.26 -13.07
CA LEU A 462 19.51 21.37 -12.90
C LEU A 462 18.90 21.38 -11.49
N ASN A 463 18.39 20.23 -11.03
CA ASN A 463 17.76 20.13 -9.73
C ASN A 463 18.75 20.36 -8.58
N PHE A 464 19.95 19.80 -8.64
CA PHE A 464 20.97 20.06 -7.62
C PHE A 464 21.43 21.51 -7.63
N GLY A 465 21.55 22.13 -8.80
CA GLY A 465 21.83 23.56 -8.93
C GLY A 465 20.76 24.42 -8.25
N VAL A 466 19.48 24.20 -8.57
CA VAL A 466 18.35 24.91 -7.95
C VAL A 466 18.30 24.69 -6.44
N ARG A 467 18.51 23.44 -5.98
CA ARG A 467 18.52 23.12 -4.55
C ARG A 467 19.63 23.85 -3.82
N THR A 468 20.84 23.84 -4.38
CA THR A 468 22.00 24.55 -3.82
C THR A 468 21.75 26.05 -3.75
N TRP A 469 21.19 26.63 -4.81
CA TRP A 469 20.83 28.05 -4.83
C TRP A 469 19.79 28.41 -3.75
N ARG A 470 18.72 27.62 -3.60
CA ARG A 470 17.71 27.82 -2.54
C ARG A 470 18.29 27.71 -1.13
N LEU A 471 19.15 26.71 -0.89
CA LEU A 471 19.81 26.53 0.40
C LEU A 471 20.71 27.72 0.75
N ARG A 472 21.53 28.18 -0.19
CA ARG A 472 22.39 29.36 0.01
C ARG A 472 21.57 30.62 0.30
N ARG A 473 20.45 30.80 -0.41
CA ARG A 473 19.55 31.94 -0.18
C ARG A 473 18.97 31.92 1.24
N ARG A 474 18.44 30.77 1.68
CA ARG A 474 17.90 30.62 3.06
C ARG A 474 18.96 30.87 4.14
N LEU A 475 20.19 30.37 3.94
CA LEU A 475 21.28 30.61 4.89
C LEU A 475 21.66 32.10 4.98
N ARG A 476 21.59 32.83 3.86
CA ARG A 476 21.84 34.28 3.85
C ARG A 476 20.71 35.05 4.53
N GLU A 477 19.46 34.68 4.26
CA GLU A 477 18.27 35.26 4.91
C GLU A 477 18.34 35.04 6.44
N ALA A 478 18.66 33.83 6.89
CA ALA A 478 18.81 33.51 8.31
C ALA A 478 19.98 34.26 8.98
N ALA A 479 21.10 34.44 8.27
CA ALA A 479 22.24 35.21 8.79
C ALA A 479 21.92 36.71 8.92
N ALA A 480 21.12 37.26 8.01
CA ALA A 480 20.65 38.65 8.09
C ALA A 480 19.66 38.85 9.24
N GLU A 481 18.74 37.90 9.46
CA GLU A 481 17.80 37.96 10.60
C GLU A 481 18.50 37.85 11.96
N SER A 482 19.61 37.12 12.07
CA SER A 482 20.38 37.04 13.31
C SER A 482 21.17 38.30 13.64
N ASP A 483 21.55 39.11 12.64
CA ASP A 483 22.30 40.36 12.82
C ASP A 483 21.37 41.54 13.23
N ASP A 484 20.07 41.43 12.98
CA ASP A 484 19.05 42.47 13.30
C ASP A 484 18.33 42.26 14.65
N THR A 485 18.66 41.22 15.41
CA THR A 485 18.19 41.05 16.81
C THR A 485 19.16 41.74 17.78
N PRO A 486 18.79 42.88 18.43
CA PRO A 486 19.65 43.50 19.43
C PRO A 486 19.72 42.62 20.70
N PRO A 487 20.83 42.71 21.47
CA PRO A 487 21.08 41.88 22.65
C PRO A 487 20.09 42.08 23.80
#